data_AF-A0A379SI28-F1
#
_entry.id   AF-A0A379SI28-F1
#
_cell.length_a   1.000
_cell.length_b   1.000
_cell.length_c   1.000
_cell.angle_alpha   90.00
_cell.angle_beta   90.00
_cell.angle_gamma   90.00
#
_symmetry.space_group_name_H-M   'P 1'
#
loop_
_entity.id
_entity.type
_entity.pdbx_description
1 polymer ?
#
loop_
_entity_poly.entity_id
_entity_poly.type
_entity_poly.pdbx_seq_one_letter_code
_entity_poly.pdbx_strand_id
1 'polypeptide(L)'
;MVINLKKLTIVLGMLFVNSPAFAHDHHAHGAPMTEVEQKAAAGVFDDANVRDRALTDWDGMWQSVYPYLVSGELDPVFRQKSKKDPGKRLRILRHIIAKDMRLMSRLSALKMAL
;
A
#
# COMPACT_ATOMS: atom_id res chain seq x y z
N MET A 1 -7.08 -42.75 25.23
CA MET A 1 -7.89 -42.18 24.11
C MET A 1 -7.04 -42.27 22.84
N VAL A 2 -7.37 -43.17 21.91
CA VAL A 2 -6.55 -43.40 20.70
C VAL A 2 -7.10 -42.53 19.58
N ILE A 3 -6.35 -41.51 19.21
CA ILE A 3 -6.75 -40.56 18.17
C ILE A 3 -6.41 -41.17 16.80
N ASN A 4 -7.41 -41.32 15.93
CA ASN A 4 -7.24 -41.97 14.63
C ASN A 4 -6.63 -40.98 13.62
N LEU A 5 -5.35 -41.19 13.30
CA LEU A 5 -4.54 -40.30 12.46
C LEU A 5 -5.17 -40.02 11.07
N LYS A 6 -5.95 -40.96 10.52
CA LYS A 6 -6.65 -40.80 9.23
C LYS A 6 -7.80 -39.80 9.29
N LYS A 7 -8.43 -39.62 10.46
CA LYS A 7 -9.47 -38.62 10.67
C LYS A 7 -8.86 -37.22 10.85
N LEU A 8 -7.67 -37.15 11.44
CA LEU A 8 -6.92 -35.89 11.60
C LEU A 8 -6.47 -35.31 10.25
N THR A 9 -6.05 -36.16 9.31
CA THR A 9 -5.57 -35.71 7.99
C THR A 9 -6.65 -35.10 7.11
N ILE A 10 -7.91 -35.55 7.24
CA ILE A 10 -9.04 -34.99 6.48
C ILE A 10 -9.41 -33.61 7.04
N VAL A 11 -9.42 -33.45 8.37
CA VAL A 11 -9.70 -32.16 9.03
C VAL A 11 -8.61 -31.13 8.72
N LEU A 12 -7.33 -31.53 8.73
CA LEU A 12 -6.23 -30.63 8.38
C LEU A 12 -6.25 -30.24 6.89
N GLY A 13 -6.68 -31.14 6.00
CA GLY A 13 -6.83 -30.86 4.57
C GLY A 13 -7.91 -29.82 4.24
N MET A 14 -9.02 -29.81 5.00
CA MET A 14 -10.06 -28.78 4.85
C MET A 14 -9.62 -27.40 5.34
N LEU A 15 -8.63 -27.32 6.24
CA LEU A 15 -8.09 -26.06 6.74
C LEU A 15 -7.23 -25.29 5.72
N PHE A 16 -6.79 -25.94 4.63
CA PHE A 16 -5.94 -25.35 3.59
C PHE A 16 -6.71 -24.87 2.35
N VAL A 17 -8.04 -24.97 2.33
CA VAL A 17 -8.86 -24.36 1.27
C VAL A 17 -8.93 -22.85 1.52
N ASN A 18 -7.86 -22.14 1.14
CA ASN A 18 -7.87 -20.69 0.99
C ASN A 18 -8.75 -20.34 -0.22
N SER A 19 -10.03 -20.09 -0.01
CA SER A 19 -10.90 -19.46 -1.00
C SER A 19 -10.73 -17.94 -0.95
N PRO A 20 -10.18 -17.27 -1.99
CA PRO A 20 -10.27 -15.82 -2.11
C PRO A 20 -11.65 -15.48 -2.72
N ALA A 21 -12.74 -15.86 -2.06
CA ALA A 21 -14.09 -15.67 -2.59
C ALA A 21 -14.69 -14.28 -2.30
N PHE A 22 -13.96 -13.39 -1.63
CA PHE A 22 -14.39 -12.03 -1.34
C PHE A 22 -13.20 -11.06 -1.45
N ALA A 23 -12.97 -10.51 -2.63
CA ALA A 23 -12.03 -9.39 -2.82
C ALA A 23 -12.65 -8.23 -3.61
N HIS A 24 -13.98 -8.11 -3.61
CA HIS A 24 -14.67 -6.90 -4.07
C HIS A 24 -15.34 -6.26 -2.86
N ASP A 25 -14.56 -5.49 -2.10
CA ASP A 25 -15.04 -4.73 -0.95
C ASP A 25 -14.78 -3.24 -1.19
N HIS A 26 -15.58 -2.38 -0.56
CA HIS A 26 -15.63 -0.94 -0.79
C HIS A 26 -14.24 -0.28 -0.65
N HIS A 27 -13.56 -0.01 -1.77
CA HIS A 27 -12.24 0.65 -1.79
C HIS A 27 -12.30 2.15 -1.47
N ALA A 28 -13.46 2.66 -1.05
CA ALA A 28 -13.68 4.05 -0.72
C ALA A 28 -13.67 4.23 0.79
N HIS A 29 -12.91 5.22 1.25
CA HIS A 29 -12.86 5.63 2.63
C HIS A 29 -13.15 7.14 2.70
N GLY A 30 -13.89 7.57 3.71
CA GLY A 30 -14.27 8.97 3.91
C GLY A 30 -15.40 9.46 2.98
N ALA A 31 -15.65 10.76 3.04
CA ALA A 31 -16.59 11.42 2.13
C ALA A 31 -15.98 11.51 0.71
N PRO A 32 -16.80 11.46 -0.35
CA PRO A 32 -16.33 11.71 -1.71
C PRO A 32 -15.71 13.10 -1.82
N MET A 33 -14.59 13.20 -2.54
CA MET A 33 -13.90 14.47 -2.77
C MET A 33 -14.74 15.38 -3.69
N THR A 34 -14.86 16.65 -3.33
CA THR A 34 -15.37 17.71 -4.20
C THR A 34 -14.45 17.91 -5.41
N GLU A 35 -14.95 18.56 -6.47
CA GLU A 35 -14.14 18.85 -7.66
C GLU A 35 -12.88 19.67 -7.31
N VAL A 36 -13.00 20.61 -6.36
CA VAL A 36 -11.88 21.43 -5.88
C VAL A 36 -10.83 20.56 -5.19
N GLU A 37 -11.24 19.64 -4.31
CA GLU A 37 -10.33 18.72 -3.63
C GLU A 37 -9.66 17.75 -4.61
N GLN A 38 -10.38 17.27 -5.63
CA GLN A 38 -9.81 16.41 -6.66
C GLN A 38 -8.73 17.15 -7.48
N LYS A 39 -8.96 18.42 -7.85
CA LYS A 39 -7.95 19.26 -8.51
C LYS A 39 -6.74 19.51 -7.61
N ALA A 40 -6.98 19.80 -6.33
CA ALA A 40 -5.91 20.00 -5.36
C ALA A 40 -5.05 18.73 -5.20
N ALA A 41 -5.66 17.54 -5.15
CA ALA A 41 -4.94 16.25 -5.09
C ALA A 41 -4.14 15.95 -6.37
N ALA A 42 -4.54 16.51 -7.52
CA ALA A 42 -3.78 16.46 -8.76
C ALA A 42 -2.67 17.52 -8.84
N GLY A 43 -2.49 18.34 -7.80
CA GLY A 43 -1.48 19.40 -7.72
C GLY A 43 -1.90 20.73 -8.35
N VAL A 44 -3.20 20.95 -8.59
CA VAL A 44 -3.74 22.20 -9.15
C VAL A 44 -4.62 22.88 -8.10
N PHE A 45 -4.10 23.91 -7.45
CA PHE A 45 -4.81 24.69 -6.44
C PHE A 45 -4.22 26.11 -6.32
N ASP A 46 -5.03 27.04 -5.81
CA ASP A 46 -4.57 28.38 -5.44
C ASP A 46 -4.03 28.39 -4.01
N ASP A 47 -2.96 29.16 -3.75
CA ASP A 47 -2.33 29.27 -2.42
C ASP A 47 -3.32 29.72 -1.33
N ALA A 48 -4.31 30.53 -1.69
CA ALA A 48 -5.37 30.97 -0.79
C ALA A 48 -6.24 29.83 -0.24
N ASN A 49 -6.23 28.65 -0.89
CA ASN A 49 -6.94 27.46 -0.45
C ASN A 49 -6.10 26.56 0.48
N VAL A 50 -4.81 26.85 0.67
CA VAL A 50 -3.94 26.13 1.60
C VAL A 50 -4.28 26.52 3.04
N ARG A 51 -4.35 25.53 3.93
CA ARG A 51 -4.69 25.74 5.34
C ARG A 51 -3.79 24.91 6.24
N ASP A 52 -3.61 25.39 7.46
CA ASP A 52 -2.97 24.63 8.53
C ASP A 52 -3.77 23.37 8.85
N ARG A 53 -3.06 22.31 9.27
CA ARG A 53 -3.64 21.01 9.62
C ARG A 53 -3.16 20.58 10.99
N ALA A 54 -4.05 19.95 11.75
CA ALA A 54 -3.72 19.39 13.06
C ALA A 54 -2.90 18.11 12.88
N LEU A 55 -2.06 17.78 13.87
CA LEU A 55 -1.30 16.52 13.86
C LEU A 55 -2.21 15.29 13.84
N THR A 56 -3.42 15.42 14.39
CA THR A 56 -4.44 14.36 14.46
C THR A 56 -4.90 13.87 13.09
N ASP A 57 -4.66 14.64 12.03
CA ASP A 57 -4.90 14.19 10.65
C ASP A 57 -4.02 12.99 10.25
N TRP A 58 -2.95 12.73 11.01
CA TRP A 58 -2.06 11.60 10.85
C TRP A 58 -2.09 10.64 12.05
N ASP A 59 -3.08 10.75 12.93
CA ASP A 59 -3.22 9.82 14.06
C ASP A 59 -3.44 8.38 13.57
N GLY A 60 -2.85 7.43 14.29
CA GLY A 60 -2.94 6.01 14.01
C GLY A 60 -1.59 5.34 13.79
N MET A 61 -1.63 4.03 13.55
CA MET A 61 -0.44 3.23 13.28
C MET A 61 -0.20 3.17 11.77
N TRP A 62 1.01 3.53 11.34
CA TRP A 62 1.39 3.54 9.94
C TRP A 62 2.40 2.43 9.64
N GLN A 63 2.15 1.68 8.57
CA GLN A 63 3.05 0.65 8.08
C GLN A 63 3.84 1.15 6.86
N SER A 64 5.15 0.88 6.84
CA SER A 64 5.96 1.14 5.65
C SER A 64 5.56 0.23 4.50
N VAL A 65 5.48 0.81 3.30
CA VAL A 65 5.24 0.07 2.06
C VAL A 65 6.52 -0.58 1.49
N TYR A 66 7.69 -0.22 2.02
CA TYR A 66 8.99 -0.70 1.54
C TYR A 66 9.16 -2.23 1.52
N PRO A 67 8.71 -3.00 2.53
CA PRO A 67 8.82 -4.47 2.50
C PRO A 67 8.13 -5.10 1.28
N TYR A 68 6.94 -4.60 0.90
CA TYR A 68 6.19 -5.06 -0.27
C TYR A 68 6.87 -4.69 -1.59
N LEU A 69 7.61 -3.58 -1.60
CA LEU A 69 8.42 -3.21 -2.75
C LEU A 69 9.60 -4.17 -2.92
N VAL A 70 10.26 -4.54 -1.83
CA VAL A 70 11.41 -5.46 -1.85
C VAL A 70 10.99 -6.89 -2.15
N SER A 71 9.85 -7.36 -1.61
CA SER A 71 9.31 -8.69 -1.88
C SER A 71 8.79 -8.86 -3.32
N GLY A 72 8.53 -7.76 -4.02
CA GLY A 72 7.99 -7.75 -5.38
C GLY A 72 6.46 -7.81 -5.44
N GLU A 73 5.77 -7.79 -4.29
CA GLU A 73 4.30 -7.80 -4.22
C GLU A 73 3.66 -6.59 -4.91
N LEU A 74 4.40 -5.47 -5.06
CA LEU A 74 3.94 -4.28 -5.80
C LEU A 74 4.19 -4.34 -7.31
N ASP A 75 4.81 -5.38 -7.85
CA ASP A 75 5.07 -5.51 -9.29
C ASP A 75 3.81 -5.40 -10.17
N PRO A 76 2.61 -5.92 -9.78
CA PRO A 76 1.37 -5.70 -10.54
C PRO A 76 1.01 -4.21 -10.69
N VAL A 77 1.20 -3.40 -9.64
CA VAL A 77 0.94 -1.95 -9.64
C VAL A 77 1.86 -1.26 -10.64
N PHE A 78 3.15 -1.60 -10.63
CA PHE A 78 4.12 -1.00 -11.55
C PHE A 78 3.85 -1.41 -13.00
N ARG A 79 3.44 -2.66 -13.27
CA ARG A 79 3.04 -3.10 -14.62
C ARG A 79 1.83 -2.34 -15.12
N GLN A 80 0.84 -2.10 -14.26
CA GLN A 80 -0.33 -1.32 -14.64
C GLN A 80 0.03 0.14 -14.91
N LYS A 81 0.91 0.74 -14.09
CA LYS A 81 1.40 2.11 -14.30
C LYS A 81 2.20 2.24 -15.61
N SER A 82 3.08 1.29 -15.94
CA SER A 82 3.86 1.34 -17.19
C SER A 82 3.01 1.12 -18.45
N LYS A 83 1.86 0.44 -18.35
CA LYS A 83 0.92 0.34 -19.48
C LYS A 83 0.23 1.66 -19.80
N LYS A 84 -0.07 2.46 -18.77
CA LYS A 84 -0.70 3.78 -18.92
C LYS A 84 0.30 4.87 -19.35
N ASP A 85 1.57 4.70 -18.98
CA ASP A 85 2.67 5.60 -19.35
C ASP A 85 3.84 4.77 -19.92
N PRO A 86 3.81 4.43 -21.23
CA PRO A 86 4.80 3.56 -21.86
C PRO A 86 6.23 4.12 -21.81
N GLY A 87 6.39 5.43 -21.63
CA GLY A 87 7.69 6.09 -21.48
C GLY A 87 8.42 5.69 -20.19
N LYS A 88 7.68 5.23 -19.17
CA LYS A 88 8.25 4.75 -17.90
C LYS A 88 8.38 3.23 -17.90
N ARG A 89 9.57 2.75 -18.28
CA ARG A 89 9.92 1.31 -18.16
C ARG A 89 9.76 0.84 -16.72
N LEU A 90 9.10 -0.31 -16.53
CA LEU A 90 8.82 -0.95 -15.24
C LEU A 90 10.01 -0.93 -14.26
N ARG A 91 11.19 -1.32 -14.75
CA ARG A 91 12.42 -1.39 -13.95
C ARG A 91 12.89 -0.02 -13.46
N ILE A 92 12.72 1.04 -14.26
CA ILE A 92 13.08 2.41 -13.90
C ILE A 92 12.13 2.91 -12.80
N LEU A 93 10.83 2.68 -12.98
CA LEU A 93 9.81 3.07 -11.99
C LEU A 93 10.05 2.39 -10.63
N ARG A 94 10.33 1.08 -10.63
CA ARG A 94 10.65 0.34 -9.41
C ARG A 94 11.94 0.85 -8.74
N HIS A 95 12.96 1.17 -9.55
CA HIS A 95 14.25 1.64 -9.03
C HIS A 95 14.15 3.00 -8.34
N ILE A 96 13.42 3.96 -8.94
CA ILE A 96 13.24 5.30 -8.36
C ILE A 96 12.50 5.20 -7.02
N ILE A 97 11.39 4.47 -6.98
CA ILE A 97 10.57 4.35 -5.76
C ILE A 97 11.34 3.59 -4.66
N ALA A 98 12.13 2.58 -5.03
CA ALA A 98 13.01 1.88 -4.08
C ALA A 98 14.06 2.81 -3.46
N LYS A 99 14.66 3.70 -4.27
CA LYS A 99 15.68 4.64 -3.83
C LYS A 99 15.10 5.65 -2.84
N ASP A 100 13.94 6.23 -3.16
CA ASP A 100 13.28 7.22 -2.31
C ASP A 100 12.85 6.60 -0.98
N MET A 101 12.21 5.44 -0.99
CA MET A 101 11.79 4.75 0.25
C MET A 101 12.98 4.35 1.13
N ARG A 102 14.11 3.95 0.54
CA ARG A 102 15.34 3.65 1.29
C ARG A 102 15.93 4.91 1.94
N LEU A 103 15.89 6.04 1.25
CA LEU A 103 16.36 7.32 1.81
C LEU A 103 15.48 7.75 2.99
N MET A 104 14.15 7.67 2.85
CA MET A 104 13.22 8.04 3.92
C MET A 104 13.30 7.10 5.12
N SER A 105 13.49 5.80 4.89
CA SER A 105 13.70 4.82 5.98
C SER A 105 14.98 5.13 6.78
N ARG A 106 16.07 5.50 6.11
CA ARG A 106 17.32 5.90 6.76
C ARG A 106 17.18 7.20 7.55
N LEU A 107 16.47 8.19 7.00
CA LEU A 107 16.22 9.46 7.69
C LEU A 107 15.34 9.29 8.93
N SER A 108 14.31 8.45 8.86
CA SER A 108 13.47 8.12 10.01
C SER A 108 14.28 7.41 11.11
N ALA A 109 15.09 6.41 10.74
CA ALA A 109 15.97 5.72 11.69
C ALA A 109 16.98 6.68 12.35
N LEU A 110 17.53 7.65 11.59
CA LEU A 110 18.44 8.65 12.13
C LEU A 110 17.75 9.63 13.09
N LYS A 111 16.51 10.04 12.78
CA LYS A 111 15.70 10.94 13.62
C LYS A 111 15.21 10.27 14.91
N MET A 112 15.10 8.94 14.93
CA MET A 112 14.77 8.18 16.15
C MET A 112 15.99 7.80 16.99
N ALA A 113 17.22 7.93 16.44
CA ALA A 113 18.47 7.61 17.13
C ALA A 113 19.18 8.84 17.76
N LEU A 114 18.62 10.04 17.55
CA LEU A 114 19.03 11.32 18.14
C LEU A 114 17.97 11.76 19.15
#